data_AF-A0A137Q4J9-F1
#
_entry.id   AF-A0A137Q4J9-F1
#
_cell.length_a   1.000
_cell.length_b   1.000
_cell.length_c   1.000
_cell.angle_alpha   90.00
_cell.angle_beta   90.00
_cell.angle_gamma   90.00
#
_symmetry.space_group_name_H-M   'P 1'
#
loop_
_entity.id
_entity.type
_entity.pdbx_description
1 polymer ?
#
loop_
_entity_poly.entity_id
_entity_poly.type
_entity_poly.pdbx_seq_one_letter_code
_entity_poly.pdbx_strand_id
1 'polypeptide(L)'
;MWKAMQKSLEIPHFGYLTTLDVTDLQQVLSSLNSRIPSHYLPLSAQKTECIAVDPSALYPALNQDPVPESHQFTKLTFLPLLLKSLSLAMMEWLLLRSSITANIQEEAKPTMTIHPGADIALALSMPTGLYTPTLAGINTNSVYDIQSKLKHLQHLGQQTPCGLTPKDMPKRGGTITVSNVGSIGKGVFASPVLVPGGGVAIVAIGRAEWVMDVNEENWDDVSQTGKQRLKLPIS
;
A
#
# COMPACT_ATOMS: atom_id res chain seq x y z
N MET A 1 20.86 7.03 -2.03
CA MET A 1 19.96 8.12 -2.42
C MET A 1 20.51 8.97 -3.57
N TRP A 2 21.66 9.63 -3.44
CA TRP A 2 22.24 10.48 -4.51
C TRP A 2 22.24 9.85 -5.91
N LYS A 3 22.86 8.66 -6.06
CA LYS A 3 22.94 7.95 -7.35
C LYS A 3 21.57 7.65 -7.97
N ALA A 4 20.57 7.40 -7.14
CA ALA A 4 19.21 7.12 -7.61
C ALA A 4 18.51 8.39 -8.12
N MET A 5 18.67 9.52 -7.41
CA MET A 5 18.11 10.81 -7.79
C MET A 5 18.79 11.42 -9.04
N GLN A 6 20.07 11.14 -9.26
CA GLN A 6 20.73 11.57 -10.49
C GLN A 6 20.16 10.84 -11.70
N LYS A 7 19.93 9.52 -11.57
CA LYS A 7 19.36 8.71 -12.64
C LYS A 7 17.91 9.05 -12.95
N SER A 8 17.13 9.54 -11.98
CA SER A 8 15.75 9.96 -12.26
C SER A 8 15.65 11.10 -13.28
N LEU A 9 16.71 11.89 -13.48
CA LEU A 9 16.73 12.95 -14.50
C LEU A 9 16.62 12.41 -15.93
N GLU A 10 16.90 11.12 -16.15
CA GLU A 10 16.75 10.47 -17.46
C GLU A 10 15.28 10.18 -17.80
N ILE A 11 14.38 10.23 -16.81
CA ILE A 11 12.96 9.93 -16.98
C ILE A 11 12.18 11.23 -17.18
N PRO A 12 11.44 11.40 -18.28
CA PRO A 12 10.47 12.48 -18.40
C PRO A 12 9.27 12.20 -17.47
N HIS A 13 9.15 12.97 -16.39
CA HIS A 13 8.03 12.82 -15.45
C HIS A 13 6.75 13.47 -16.01
N PHE A 14 5.66 12.71 -15.98
CA PHE A 14 4.31 13.21 -16.11
C PHE A 14 3.60 13.04 -14.76
N GLY A 15 2.96 14.10 -14.28
CA GLY A 15 2.23 14.10 -13.01
C GLY A 15 0.72 14.20 -13.24
N TYR A 16 -0.05 13.44 -12.46
CA TYR A 16 -1.50 13.51 -12.42
C TYR A 16 -1.96 13.60 -10.97
N LEU A 17 -2.83 14.55 -10.68
CA LEU A 17 -3.32 14.80 -9.32
C LEU A 17 -4.82 14.58 -9.29
N THR A 18 -5.30 13.90 -8.25
CA THR A 18 -6.72 13.64 -8.05
C THR A 18 -7.06 13.52 -6.58
N THR A 19 -8.34 13.56 -6.25
CA THR A 19 -8.85 13.34 -4.91
C THR A 19 -9.83 12.17 -4.93
N LEU A 20 -9.62 11.19 -4.05
CA LEU A 20 -10.54 10.08 -3.86
C LEU A 20 -11.45 10.34 -2.66
N ASP A 21 -12.73 10.06 -2.81
CA ASP A 21 -13.66 10.02 -1.67
C ASP A 21 -13.56 8.66 -0.99
N VAL A 22 -13.10 8.64 0.27
CA VAL A 22 -12.92 7.42 1.07
C VAL A 22 -13.92 7.34 2.24
N THR A 23 -15.00 8.14 2.21
CA THR A 23 -16.03 8.17 3.25
C THR A 23 -16.65 6.79 3.47
N ASP A 24 -17.10 6.14 2.40
CA ASP A 24 -17.74 4.83 2.49
C ASP A 24 -16.72 3.75 2.86
N LEU A 25 -15.49 3.90 2.39
CA LEU A 25 -14.39 3.01 2.72
C LEU A 25 -14.05 3.06 4.22
N GLN A 26 -14.21 4.21 4.88
CA GLN A 26 -14.09 4.33 6.34
C GLN A 26 -15.18 3.53 7.09
N GLN A 27 -16.41 3.49 6.59
CA GLN A 27 -17.48 2.68 7.18
C GLN A 27 -17.21 1.18 7.02
N VAL A 28 -16.68 0.77 5.87
CA VAL A 28 -16.24 -0.61 5.65
C VAL A 28 -15.06 -0.95 6.55
N LEU A 29 -14.13 -0.01 6.76
CA LEU A 29 -12.95 -0.20 7.59
C LEU A 29 -13.30 -0.51 9.06
N SER A 30 -14.31 0.14 9.63
CA SER A 30 -14.76 -0.17 11.00
C SER A 30 -15.30 -1.60 11.10
N SER A 31 -16.04 -2.04 10.08
CA SER A 31 -16.59 -3.40 9.99
C SER A 31 -15.51 -4.47 9.73
N LEU A 32 -14.46 -4.15 8.98
CA LEU A 32 -13.32 -5.06 8.77
C LEU A 32 -12.45 -5.19 10.01
N ASN A 33 -12.31 -4.11 10.79
CA ASN A 33 -11.56 -4.11 12.04
C ASN A 33 -12.20 -4.96 13.13
N SER A 34 -13.54 -5.04 13.18
CA SER A 34 -14.22 -5.91 14.15
C SER A 34 -14.13 -7.40 13.81
N ARG A 35 -13.72 -7.75 12.59
CA ARG A 35 -13.64 -9.12 12.06
C ARG A 35 -12.22 -9.54 11.68
N ILE A 36 -11.19 -8.96 12.31
CA ILE A 36 -9.81 -9.38 12.09
C ILE A 36 -9.67 -10.84 12.58
N PRO A 37 -9.14 -11.76 11.74
CA PRO A 37 -8.91 -13.15 12.15
C PRO A 37 -8.01 -13.26 13.38
N SER A 38 -8.32 -14.18 14.28
CA SER A 38 -7.62 -14.35 15.57
C SER A 38 -6.11 -14.58 15.43
N HIS A 39 -5.66 -15.30 14.40
CA HIS A 39 -4.23 -15.55 14.16
C HIS A 39 -3.42 -14.29 13.81
N TYR A 40 -4.07 -13.23 13.30
CA TYR A 40 -3.43 -11.93 13.09
C TYR A 40 -3.42 -11.06 14.34
N LEU A 41 -4.26 -11.36 15.33
CA LEU A 41 -4.33 -10.61 16.57
C LEU A 41 -3.23 -11.08 17.54
N PRO A 42 -2.61 -10.15 18.30
CA PRO A 42 -1.74 -10.54 19.39
C PRO A 42 -2.53 -11.26 20.48
N LEU A 43 -1.87 -12.17 21.19
CA LEU A 43 -2.48 -12.97 22.27
C LEU A 43 -3.24 -12.11 23.30
N SER A 44 -2.76 -10.89 23.57
CA SER A 44 -3.41 -9.94 24.48
C SER A 44 -4.74 -9.36 23.97
N ALA A 45 -4.95 -9.33 22.65
CA ALA A 45 -6.15 -8.79 22.02
C ALA A 45 -7.13 -9.88 21.53
N GLN A 46 -6.74 -11.16 21.63
CA GLN A 46 -7.62 -12.26 21.28
C GLN A 46 -8.74 -12.35 22.32
N LYS A 47 -9.97 -12.12 21.86
CA LYS A 47 -11.16 -12.35 22.67
C LYS A 47 -11.41 -13.86 22.72
N THR A 48 -11.22 -14.48 23.87
CA THR A 48 -11.64 -15.86 24.09
C THR A 48 -13.17 -15.86 24.13
N GLU A 49 -13.81 -16.15 23.00
CA GLU A 49 -15.22 -16.49 23.04
C GLU A 49 -15.33 -17.88 23.67
N CYS A 50 -16.02 -17.98 24.81
CA CYS A 50 -16.34 -19.27 25.42
C CYS A 50 -17.40 -19.94 24.54
N ILE A 51 -16.95 -20.68 23.52
CA ILE A 51 -17.83 -21.49 22.70
C ILE A 51 -18.01 -22.83 23.42
N ALA A 52 -19.25 -23.17 23.78
CA ALA A 52 -19.55 -24.42 24.45
C ALA A 52 -19.21 -25.67 23.60
N VAL A 53 -19.17 -25.51 22.27
CA VAL A 53 -18.83 -26.55 21.30
C VAL A 53 -17.95 -25.94 20.22
N ASP A 54 -16.69 -26.36 20.14
CA ASP A 54 -15.77 -25.93 19.10
C ASP A 54 -16.05 -26.69 17.77
N PRO A 55 -16.51 -26.03 16.69
CA PRO A 55 -16.78 -26.69 15.41
C PRO A 55 -15.50 -27.14 14.68
N SER A 56 -14.30 -26.78 15.18
CA SER A 56 -13.01 -27.12 14.56
C SER A 56 -12.78 -28.63 14.41
N ALA A 57 -13.47 -29.45 15.21
CA ALA A 57 -13.45 -30.91 15.07
C ALA A 57 -14.21 -31.42 13.83
N LEU A 58 -15.22 -30.68 13.35
CA LEU A 58 -16.01 -31.01 12.16
C LEU A 58 -15.45 -30.36 10.90
N TYR A 59 -14.94 -29.14 11.04
CA TYR A 59 -14.32 -28.36 9.98
C TYR A 59 -12.92 -27.97 10.43
N PRO A 60 -11.88 -28.69 9.99
CA PRO A 60 -10.51 -28.27 10.29
C PRO A 60 -10.35 -26.83 9.85
N ALA A 61 -9.94 -25.96 10.77
CA ALA A 61 -9.63 -24.59 10.43
C ALA A 61 -8.62 -24.59 9.28
N LEU A 62 -8.90 -23.83 8.21
CA LEU A 62 -7.95 -23.59 7.11
C LEU A 62 -6.59 -23.30 7.73
N ASN A 63 -5.59 -24.15 7.47
CA ASN A 63 -4.25 -24.12 8.09
C ASN A 63 -3.82 -22.69 8.43
N GLN A 64 -3.98 -22.30 9.70
CA GLN A 64 -3.49 -21.03 10.19
C GLN A 64 -2.07 -21.27 10.65
N ASP A 65 -1.12 -21.14 9.74
CA ASP A 65 0.29 -21.16 10.13
C ASP A 65 0.48 -20.09 11.21
N PRO A 66 1.18 -20.40 12.31
CA PRO A 66 1.37 -19.45 13.40
C PRO A 66 2.07 -18.21 12.86
N VAL A 67 1.35 -17.10 12.87
CA VAL A 67 1.85 -15.82 12.37
C VAL A 67 2.82 -15.25 13.42
N PRO A 68 4.07 -14.92 13.05
CA PRO A 68 5.03 -14.34 13.97
C PRO A 68 4.51 -13.05 14.61
N GLU A 69 4.98 -12.70 15.81
CA GLU A 69 4.54 -11.47 16.50
C GLU A 69 4.76 -10.20 15.67
N SER A 70 5.82 -10.15 14.87
CA SER A 70 6.12 -9.01 13.97
C SER A 70 5.08 -8.81 12.87
N HIS A 71 4.26 -9.83 12.59
CA HIS A 71 3.21 -9.84 11.58
C HIS A 71 1.81 -9.62 12.16
N GLN A 72 1.67 -9.60 13.49
CA GLN A 72 0.40 -9.42 14.18
C GLN A 72 0.03 -7.93 14.29
N PHE A 73 -1.25 -7.62 14.16
CA PHE A 73 -1.76 -6.25 14.20
C PHE A 73 -3.15 -6.19 14.85
N THR A 74 -3.47 -5.04 15.45
CA THR A 74 -4.77 -4.80 16.12
C THR A 74 -5.73 -3.97 15.29
N LYS A 75 -5.23 -3.24 14.29
CA LYS A 75 -6.02 -2.33 13.46
C LYS A 75 -5.55 -2.34 12.01
N LEU A 76 -6.51 -2.51 11.11
CA LEU A 76 -6.41 -2.35 9.67
C LEU A 76 -6.51 -0.86 9.31
N THR A 77 -5.66 -0.42 8.39
CA THR A 77 -5.58 0.95 7.90
C THR A 77 -6.08 1.07 6.46
N PHE A 78 -6.15 2.28 5.90
CA PHE A 78 -6.54 2.47 4.50
C PHE A 78 -5.53 1.89 3.50
N LEU A 79 -4.24 1.89 3.83
CA LEU A 79 -3.17 1.51 2.90
C LEU A 79 -3.31 0.07 2.35
N PRO A 80 -3.55 -1.00 3.14
CA PRO A 80 -3.78 -2.34 2.60
C PRO A 80 -4.94 -2.42 1.61
N LEU A 81 -6.02 -1.68 1.85
CA LEU A 81 -7.18 -1.64 0.94
C LEU A 81 -6.82 -0.98 -0.38
N LEU A 82 -6.13 0.17 -0.31
CA LEU A 82 -5.65 0.88 -1.49
C LEU A 82 -4.64 0.05 -2.29
N LEU A 83 -3.71 -0.63 -1.62
CA LEU A 83 -2.74 -1.53 -2.26
C LEU A 83 -3.43 -2.72 -2.93
N LYS A 84 -4.47 -3.30 -2.28
CA LYS A 84 -5.24 -4.39 -2.87
C LYS A 84 -5.99 -3.91 -4.12
N SER A 85 -6.68 -2.78 -4.04
CA SER A 85 -7.38 -2.19 -5.19
C SER A 85 -6.41 -1.84 -6.33
N LEU A 86 -5.26 -1.27 -6.00
CA LEU A 86 -4.20 -0.98 -6.98
C LEU A 86 -3.68 -2.26 -7.64
N SER A 87 -3.50 -3.34 -6.87
CA SER A 87 -3.07 -4.63 -7.44
C SER A 87 -4.07 -5.20 -8.45
N LEU A 88 -5.37 -5.03 -8.21
CA LEU A 88 -6.41 -5.45 -9.15
C LEU A 88 -6.40 -4.60 -10.42
N ALA A 89 -6.29 -3.27 -10.27
CA ALA A 89 -6.12 -2.37 -11.40
C ALA A 89 -4.85 -2.70 -12.22
N MET A 90 -3.74 -3.02 -11.56
CA MET A 90 -2.51 -3.46 -12.23
C MET A 90 -2.72 -4.75 -13.04
N MET A 91 -3.57 -5.67 -12.58
CA MET A 91 -3.87 -6.89 -13.34
C MET A 91 -4.60 -6.58 -14.65
N GLU A 92 -5.54 -5.63 -14.63
CA GLU A 92 -6.28 -5.15 -15.80
C GLU A 92 -5.39 -4.33 -16.75
N TRP A 93 -4.52 -3.47 -16.20
CA TRP A 93 -3.67 -2.55 -16.97
C TRP A 93 -2.22 -3.04 -17.03
N LEU A 94 -1.88 -3.84 -18.03
CA LEU A 94 -0.55 -4.44 -18.25
C LEU A 94 0.62 -3.45 -18.17
N LEU A 95 0.42 -2.20 -18.63
CA LEU A 95 1.45 -1.15 -18.58
C LEU A 95 1.93 -0.88 -17.15
N LEU A 96 1.04 -0.94 -16.16
CA LEU A 96 1.36 -0.73 -14.75
C LEU A 96 2.20 -1.87 -14.15
N ARG A 97 2.22 -3.04 -14.80
CA ARG A 97 3.07 -4.19 -14.48
C ARG A 97 4.30 -4.27 -15.36
N SER A 98 4.67 -3.19 -16.05
CA SER A 98 5.83 -3.17 -16.91
C SER A 98 7.04 -2.51 -16.24
N SER A 99 8.23 -2.91 -16.67
CA SER A 99 9.49 -2.22 -16.40
C SER A 99 10.23 -1.95 -17.71
N ILE A 100 10.81 -0.77 -17.82
CA ILE A 100 11.57 -0.34 -19.00
C ILE A 100 13.05 -0.54 -18.71
N THR A 101 13.71 -1.35 -19.53
CA THR A 101 15.16 -1.47 -19.52
C THR A 101 15.71 -0.59 -20.64
N ALA A 102 16.24 0.56 -20.25
CA ALA A 102 17.07 1.38 -21.12
C ALA A 102 18.38 0.61 -21.34
N ASN A 103 18.60 0.12 -22.56
CA ASN A 103 19.87 -0.51 -22.89
C ASN A 103 20.90 0.59 -23.11
N ILE A 104 22.05 0.48 -22.44
CA ILE A 104 23.11 1.50 -22.45
C ILE A 104 23.96 1.40 -23.75
N GLN A 105 23.74 0.36 -24.56
CA GLN A 105 24.39 0.19 -25.85
C GLN A 105 23.69 1.04 -26.92
N GLU A 106 24.47 1.86 -27.63
CA GLU A 106 24.03 2.97 -28.49
C GLU A 106 23.10 2.54 -29.65
N GLU A 107 23.09 1.25 -30.04
CA GLU A 107 22.24 0.75 -31.15
C GLU A 107 21.00 -0.05 -30.73
N ALA A 108 20.74 -0.28 -29.45
CA ALA A 108 19.66 -1.16 -29.01
C ALA A 108 18.36 -0.40 -28.65
N LYS A 109 17.23 -0.80 -29.28
CA LYS A 109 15.90 -0.27 -28.94
C LYS A 109 15.55 -0.53 -27.47
N PRO A 110 14.89 0.42 -26.77
CA PRO A 110 14.45 0.19 -25.40
C PRO A 110 13.48 -1.00 -25.35
N THR A 111 13.63 -1.84 -24.32
CA THR A 111 12.78 -3.03 -24.15
C THR A 111 11.85 -2.83 -22.95
N MET A 112 10.60 -3.25 -23.14
CA MET A 112 9.58 -3.25 -22.09
C MET A 112 9.33 -4.69 -21.67
N THR A 113 9.46 -4.96 -20.37
CA THR A 113 9.25 -6.28 -19.77
C THR A 113 7.99 -6.25 -18.92
N ILE A 114 7.06 -7.17 -19.16
CA ILE A 114 5.80 -7.27 -18.42
C ILE A 114 5.92 -8.35 -17.35
N HIS A 115 5.48 -8.03 -16.13
CA HIS A 115 5.56 -8.89 -14.96
C HIS A 115 4.25 -9.66 -14.78
N PRO A 116 4.27 -10.95 -14.41
CA PRO A 116 3.04 -11.74 -14.26
C PRO A 116 2.19 -11.35 -13.04
N GLY A 117 2.82 -10.84 -11.98
CA GLY A 117 2.17 -10.43 -10.73
C GLY A 117 2.16 -8.92 -10.52
N ALA A 118 1.38 -8.48 -9.53
CA ALA A 118 1.38 -7.10 -9.08
C ALA A 118 2.41 -6.91 -7.95
N ASP A 119 3.62 -6.48 -8.33
CA ASP A 119 4.72 -6.22 -7.41
C ASP A 119 4.78 -4.72 -7.09
N ILE A 120 4.51 -4.35 -5.83
CA ILE A 120 4.45 -2.94 -5.41
C ILE A 120 5.60 -2.64 -4.45
N ALA A 121 6.43 -1.67 -4.79
CA ALA A 121 7.44 -1.13 -3.90
C ALA A 121 6.81 -0.11 -2.95
N LEU A 122 7.18 -0.15 -1.67
CA LEU A 122 6.64 0.75 -0.65
C LEU A 122 7.75 1.68 -0.15
N ALA A 123 7.57 2.99 -0.34
CA ALA A 123 8.50 3.98 0.20
C ALA A 123 8.24 4.17 1.71
N LEU A 124 9.24 3.80 2.51
CA LEU A 124 9.19 3.78 3.97
C LEU A 124 10.25 4.71 4.57
N SER A 125 9.79 5.71 5.32
CA SER A 125 10.68 6.56 6.12
C SER A 125 11.00 5.86 7.43
N MET A 126 12.28 5.54 7.65
CA MET A 126 12.79 4.85 8.82
C MET A 126 13.85 5.71 9.53
N PRO A 127 14.17 5.44 10.81
CA PRO A 127 15.16 6.22 11.55
C PRO A 127 16.53 6.31 10.86
N THR A 128 16.92 5.25 10.14
CA THR A 128 18.20 5.17 9.41
C THR A 128 18.12 5.68 7.97
N GLY A 129 16.96 6.12 7.48
CA GLY A 129 16.77 6.69 6.14
C GLY A 129 15.53 6.19 5.41
N LEU A 130 15.45 6.51 4.11
CA LEU A 130 14.37 6.07 3.21
C LEU A 130 14.71 4.71 2.60
N TYR A 131 13.84 3.73 2.78
CA TYR A 131 13.93 2.40 2.19
C TYR A 131 12.72 2.11 1.31
N THR A 132 12.91 1.22 0.32
CA THR A 132 11.86 0.84 -0.63
C THR A 132 11.73 -0.68 -0.75
N PRO A 133 11.25 -1.39 0.30
CA PRO A 133 10.94 -2.81 0.19
C PRO A 133 9.83 -3.08 -0.83
N THR A 134 9.83 -4.27 -1.41
CA THR A 134 8.87 -4.70 -2.42
C THR A 134 7.94 -5.77 -1.86
N LEU A 135 6.65 -5.52 -1.98
CA LEU A 135 5.59 -6.49 -1.74
C LEU A 135 5.31 -7.22 -3.06
N ALA A 136 5.86 -8.42 -3.20
CA ALA A 136 5.68 -9.23 -4.41
C ALA A 136 4.31 -9.94 -4.42
N GLY A 137 3.67 -9.98 -5.59
CA GLY A 137 2.45 -10.75 -5.84
C GLY A 137 1.25 -10.35 -4.99
N ILE A 138 1.05 -9.06 -4.70
CA ILE A 138 -0.07 -8.58 -3.85
C ILE A 138 -1.44 -9.03 -4.36
N ASN A 139 -1.57 -9.25 -5.67
CA ASN A 139 -2.82 -9.69 -6.28
C ASN A 139 -3.36 -11.01 -5.70
N THR A 140 -2.51 -11.91 -5.21
CA THR A 140 -2.94 -13.18 -4.59
C THR A 140 -3.18 -13.09 -3.09
N ASN A 141 -2.76 -12.00 -2.44
CA ASN A 141 -2.87 -11.83 -0.99
C ASN A 141 -4.23 -11.23 -0.57
N SER A 142 -4.70 -11.62 0.61
CA SER A 142 -5.84 -10.97 1.25
C SER A 142 -5.45 -9.59 1.81
N VAL A 143 -6.44 -8.75 2.11
CA VAL A 143 -6.20 -7.43 2.74
C VAL A 143 -5.52 -7.58 4.10
N TYR A 144 -5.89 -8.61 4.87
CA TYR A 144 -5.27 -8.91 6.17
C TYR A 144 -3.82 -9.37 6.01
N ASP A 145 -3.52 -10.19 5.00
CA ASP A 145 -2.14 -10.61 4.71
C ASP A 145 -1.27 -9.40 4.32
N ILE A 146 -1.81 -8.48 3.52
CA ILE A 146 -1.11 -7.25 3.13
C ILE A 146 -0.81 -6.41 4.37
N GLN A 147 -1.79 -6.20 5.25
CA GLN A 147 -1.59 -5.49 6.52
C GLN A 147 -0.54 -6.17 7.41
N SER A 148 -0.55 -7.51 7.46
CA SER A 148 0.45 -8.30 8.18
C SER A 148 1.86 -8.11 7.61
N LYS A 149 2.04 -8.21 6.29
CA LYS A 149 3.32 -7.94 5.62
C LYS A 149 3.80 -6.50 5.84
N LEU A 150 2.91 -5.52 5.76
CA LEU A 150 3.23 -4.11 6.05
C LEU A 150 3.73 -3.94 7.49
N LYS A 151 3.06 -4.58 8.46
CA LYS A 151 3.45 -4.52 9.86
C LYS A 151 4.84 -5.13 10.10
N HIS A 152 5.14 -6.24 9.43
CA HIS A 152 6.45 -6.87 9.48
C HIS A 152 7.55 -5.99 8.88
N LEU A 153 7.33 -5.43 7.69
CA LEU A 153 8.28 -4.50 7.06
C LEU A 153 8.52 -3.26 7.92
N GLN A 154 7.48 -2.75 8.56
CA GLN A 154 7.59 -1.64 9.50
C GLN A 154 8.40 -2.04 10.74
N HIS A 155 8.17 -3.24 11.30
CA HIS A 155 8.93 -3.74 12.43
C HIS A 155 10.42 -3.87 12.09
N LEU A 156 10.78 -4.47 10.95
CA LEU A 156 12.17 -4.59 10.50
C LEU A 156 12.81 -3.22 10.23
N GLY A 157 12.08 -2.30 9.58
CA GLY A 157 12.58 -0.98 9.26
C GLY A 157 12.84 -0.09 10.48
N GLN A 158 12.11 -0.29 11.58
CA GLN A 158 12.28 0.47 12.82
C GLN A 158 13.48 0.03 13.66
N GLN A 159 14.04 -1.16 13.40
CA GLN A 159 15.22 -1.66 14.11
C GLN A 159 16.45 -0.82 13.77
N THR A 160 17.39 -0.71 14.71
CA THR A 160 18.69 -0.06 14.51
C THR A 160 19.79 -1.04 14.91
N PRO A 161 20.55 -1.63 13.95
CA PRO A 161 20.49 -1.40 12.50
C PRO A 161 19.21 -1.92 11.84
N CYS A 162 18.87 -1.36 10.68
CA CYS A 162 17.67 -1.75 9.92
C CYS A 162 17.71 -3.25 9.57
N GLY A 163 16.63 -3.97 9.91
CA GLY A 163 16.51 -5.42 9.71
C GLY A 163 16.05 -5.84 8.31
N LEU A 164 15.87 -4.89 7.39
CA LEU A 164 15.44 -5.18 6.02
C LEU A 164 16.56 -5.92 5.25
N THR A 165 16.20 -7.02 4.62
CA THR A 165 17.14 -7.88 3.89
C THR A 165 17.07 -7.66 2.38
N PRO A 166 18.04 -8.17 1.59
CA PRO A 166 17.94 -8.19 0.13
C PRO A 166 16.72 -8.98 -0.39
N LYS A 167 16.11 -9.84 0.43
CA LYS A 167 14.86 -10.52 0.10
C LYS A 167 13.67 -9.54 0.09
N ASP A 168 13.68 -8.58 1.01
CA ASP A 168 12.66 -7.53 1.11
C ASP A 168 12.88 -6.43 0.08
N MET A 169 14.12 -6.20 -0.35
CA MET A 169 14.52 -5.21 -1.38
C MET A 169 15.17 -5.91 -2.59
N PRO A 170 14.41 -6.68 -3.38
CA PRO A 170 14.95 -7.36 -4.55
C PRO A 170 15.49 -6.35 -5.57
N LYS A 171 16.57 -6.69 -6.29
CA LYS A 171 17.17 -5.82 -7.31
C LYS A 171 16.21 -5.45 -8.45
N ARG A 172 15.23 -6.32 -8.73
CA ARG A 172 14.16 -6.09 -9.72
C ARG A 172 13.17 -5.00 -9.26
N GLY A 173 13.03 -4.81 -7.95
CA GLY A 173 12.07 -3.90 -7.35
C GLY A 173 10.61 -4.25 -7.65
N GLY A 174 9.71 -3.31 -7.36
CA GLY A 174 8.32 -3.33 -7.80
C GLY A 174 8.10 -2.53 -9.08
N THR A 175 7.00 -2.79 -9.78
CA THR A 175 6.66 -2.07 -11.02
C THR A 175 5.95 -0.74 -10.75
N ILE A 176 5.31 -0.62 -9.59
CA ILE A 176 4.78 0.64 -9.06
C ILE A 176 5.38 0.88 -7.68
N THR A 177 5.76 2.13 -7.40
CA THR A 177 6.12 2.54 -6.05
C THR A 177 4.97 3.31 -5.40
N VAL A 178 4.64 3.00 -4.15
CA VAL A 178 3.63 3.72 -3.36
C VAL A 178 4.31 4.40 -2.18
N SER A 179 4.04 5.68 -1.99
CA SER A 179 4.57 6.51 -0.90
C SER A 179 3.43 7.11 -0.10
N ASN A 180 3.31 6.75 1.18
CA ASN A 180 2.26 7.28 2.06
C ASN A 180 2.77 8.51 2.83
N VAL A 181 2.91 9.63 2.12
CA VAL A 181 3.40 10.91 2.68
C VAL A 181 2.44 11.47 3.73
N GLY A 182 1.13 11.24 3.55
CA GLY A 182 0.09 11.67 4.50
C GLY A 182 0.22 11.08 5.90
N SER A 183 0.92 9.95 6.06
CA SER A 183 1.18 9.37 7.38
C SER A 183 2.21 10.13 8.22
N ILE A 184 3.13 10.87 7.57
CA ILE A 184 4.24 11.57 8.23
C ILE A 184 3.97 13.07 8.36
N GLY A 185 3.19 13.66 7.44
CA GLY A 185 3.01 15.11 7.38
C GLY A 185 1.58 15.56 7.03
N LYS A 186 1.40 16.88 6.94
CA LYS A 186 0.17 17.52 6.47
C LYS A 186 0.16 17.75 4.95
N GLY A 187 0.98 17.00 4.20
CA GLY A 187 1.05 17.12 2.75
C GLY A 187 -0.25 16.66 2.11
N VAL A 188 -0.85 17.53 1.29
CA VAL A 188 -2.05 17.24 0.51
C VAL A 188 -1.62 16.57 -0.81
N PHE A 189 -0.86 17.27 -1.63
CA PHE A 189 -0.30 16.75 -2.88
C PHE A 189 1.22 16.69 -2.82
N ALA A 190 1.82 15.83 -3.65
CA ALA A 190 3.27 15.70 -3.77
C ALA A 190 3.67 15.51 -5.24
N SER A 191 4.92 15.81 -5.59
CA SER A 191 5.51 15.42 -6.86
C SER A 191 6.53 14.31 -6.61
N PRO A 192 6.10 13.03 -6.60
CA PRO A 192 7.00 11.93 -6.32
C PRO A 192 8.00 11.70 -7.47
N VAL A 193 9.24 11.39 -7.12
CA VAL A 193 10.31 11.15 -8.09
C VAL A 193 10.43 9.67 -8.40
N LEU A 194 10.19 9.30 -9.66
CA LEU A 194 10.43 7.94 -10.15
C LEU A 194 11.93 7.68 -10.30
N VAL A 195 12.41 6.56 -9.77
CA VAL A 195 13.82 6.15 -9.86
C VAL A 195 13.96 5.01 -10.88
N PRO A 196 14.99 5.03 -11.76
CA PRO A 196 15.21 3.95 -12.72
C PRO A 196 15.54 2.61 -12.07
N GLY A 197 15.12 1.52 -12.73
CA GLY A 197 15.39 0.14 -12.32
C GLY A 197 14.30 -0.53 -11.49
N GLY A 198 13.22 0.19 -11.15
CA GLY A 198 11.98 -0.40 -10.64
C GLY A 198 10.96 -0.57 -11.77
N GLY A 199 9.96 0.31 -11.81
CA GLY A 199 8.96 0.32 -12.88
C GLY A 199 8.56 1.71 -13.35
N VAL A 200 7.34 1.84 -13.85
CA VAL A 200 6.91 2.96 -14.71
C VAL A 200 6.14 4.05 -13.98
N ALA A 201 5.70 3.82 -12.75
CA ALA A 201 4.88 4.78 -12.01
C ALA A 201 5.24 4.81 -10.51
N ILE A 202 5.01 5.98 -9.91
CA ILE A 202 5.07 6.20 -8.47
C ILE A 202 3.82 6.97 -8.06
N VAL A 203 3.24 6.57 -6.94
CA VAL A 203 2.02 7.15 -6.37
C VAL A 203 2.34 7.72 -5.00
N ALA A 204 1.96 8.96 -4.76
CA ALA A 204 2.00 9.60 -3.45
C ALA A 204 0.58 9.72 -2.89
N ILE A 205 0.38 9.16 -1.70
CA ILE A 205 -0.86 9.25 -0.95
C ILE A 205 -0.69 10.35 0.10
N GLY A 206 -1.50 11.41 -0.01
CA GLY A 206 -1.52 12.51 0.93
C GLY A 206 -2.39 12.24 2.16
N ARG A 207 -2.58 13.26 2.99
CA ARG A 207 -3.37 13.14 4.22
C ARG A 207 -4.86 13.19 3.91
N ALA A 208 -5.61 12.20 4.41
CA ALA A 208 -7.08 12.25 4.37
C ALA A 208 -7.63 13.38 5.26
N GLU A 209 -8.56 14.16 4.73
CA GLU A 209 -9.20 15.27 5.43
C GLU A 209 -10.71 15.32 5.20
N TRP A 210 -11.44 15.72 6.23
CA TRP A 210 -12.88 15.93 6.13
C TRP A 210 -13.13 17.29 5.49
N VAL A 211 -13.75 17.27 4.33
CA VAL A 211 -14.09 18.46 3.54
C VAL A 211 -15.60 18.54 3.37
N MET A 212 -16.14 19.75 3.40
CA MET A 212 -17.54 19.99 3.05
C MET A 212 -17.67 19.96 1.52
N ASP A 213 -18.33 18.94 1.00
CA ASP A 213 -18.55 18.77 -0.43
C ASP A 213 -19.85 19.49 -0.84
N VAL A 214 -19.70 20.58 -1.58
CA VAL A 214 -20.78 21.49 -1.99
C VAL A 214 -21.24 21.22 -3.44
N ASN A 215 -20.89 20.08 -4.01
CA ASN A 215 -21.38 19.69 -5.33
C ASN A 215 -22.91 19.53 -5.32
N GLU A 216 -23.57 19.78 -6.46
CA GLU A 216 -25.04 19.76 -6.59
C GLU A 216 -25.67 18.45 -6.07
N GLU A 217 -25.03 17.30 -6.29
CA GLU A 217 -25.51 15.99 -5.80
C GLU A 217 -25.41 15.82 -4.26
N ASN A 218 -24.50 16.56 -3.63
CA ASN A 218 -24.19 16.48 -2.21
C ASN A 218 -24.72 17.68 -1.42
N TRP A 219 -25.45 18.57 -2.06
CA TRP A 219 -26.11 19.71 -1.43
C TRP A 219 -27.40 19.27 -0.73
N ASP A 220 -27.61 19.74 0.49
CA ASP A 220 -28.87 19.58 1.21
C ASP A 220 -29.64 20.91 1.19
N ASP A 221 -30.71 20.97 0.40
CA ASP A 221 -31.56 22.15 0.23
C ASP A 221 -32.20 22.62 1.54
N VAL A 222 -32.40 21.71 2.50
CA VAL A 222 -33.05 22.01 3.78
C VAL A 222 -32.07 22.71 4.73
N SER A 223 -30.85 22.20 4.83
CA SER A 223 -29.82 22.76 5.72
C SER A 223 -28.95 23.82 5.07
N GLN A 224 -29.03 24.00 3.75
CA GLN A 224 -28.12 24.85 2.96
C GLN A 224 -26.64 24.56 3.25
N THR A 225 -26.31 23.29 3.47
CA THR A 225 -24.94 22.85 3.73
C THR A 225 -24.56 21.68 2.84
N GLY A 226 -23.28 21.62 2.47
CA GLY A 226 -22.72 20.47 1.75
C GLY A 226 -22.56 19.26 2.68
N LYS A 227 -22.49 18.05 2.12
CA LYS A 227 -22.23 16.84 2.90
C LYS A 227 -20.76 16.76 3.29
N GLN A 228 -20.49 16.38 4.54
CA GLN A 228 -19.13 16.15 5.00
C GLN A 228 -18.59 14.83 4.40
N ARG A 229 -17.48 14.92 3.64
CA ARG A 229 -16.85 13.79 2.97
C ARG A 229 -15.38 13.70 3.33
N LEU A 230 -14.86 12.48 3.50
CA LEU A 230 -13.45 12.22 3.75
C LEU A 230 -12.73 12.13 2.40
N LYS A 231 -12.01 13.20 2.02
CA LYS A 231 -11.26 13.26 0.77
C LYS A 231 -9.81 12.86 1.01
N LEU A 232 -9.27 12.03 0.13
CA LEU A 232 -7.89 11.55 0.13
C LEU A 232 -7.19 12.03 -1.15
N PRO A 233 -6.28 13.01 -1.05
CA PRO A 233 -5.52 13.47 -2.19
C PRO A 233 -4.45 12.44 -2.61
N ILE A 234 -4.34 12.23 -3.92
CA ILE A 234 -3.38 11.32 -4.56
C ILE A 234 -2.65 12.07 -5.67
N SER A 235 -1.35 11.80 -5.79
CA SER A 235 -0.45 12.38 -6.80
C SER A 235 0.46 11.33 -7.42
#